data_AF-A0A519QJ68-F1
#
_entry.id   AF-A0A519QJ68-F1
#
_cell.length_a   1.000
_cell.length_b   1.000
_cell.length_c   1.000
_cell.angle_alpha   90.00
_cell.angle_beta   90.00
_cell.angle_gamma   90.00
#
_symmetry.space_group_name_H-M   'P 1'
#
loop_
_entity.id
_entity.type
_entity.pdbx_description
1 polymer ?
#
loop_
_entity_poly.entity_id
_entity_poly.type
_entity_poly.pdbx_seq_one_letter_code
_entity_poly.pdbx_strand_id
1 'polypeptide(L)'
;MPRLFYDRSKPFEKKIPFYNTYVDTLSVEKPSAYVIPQGWWKVIDRLEANGVQMQRLRKDSIIEVESYKIESYQSGARPYEGHHNNRDVKVSKTKIQKKFRKGDYYISTNQKAVRFLLEVLEPQGEDSYFAWNFFDPLLGQKEGFSNYVFEETAAAFLKDHPELKQKLEERKRTDEAFAKSASAQLDFVFRNSTYYEPSHNLYPVYRVIN
;
A
#
# COMPACT_ATOMS: atom_id res chain seq x y z
N MET A 1 -26.49 -39.22 13.57
CA MET A 1 -25.07 -38.96 13.25
C MET A 1 -24.27 -39.05 14.55
N PRO A 2 -23.15 -39.78 14.64
CA PRO A 2 -22.37 -39.85 15.86
C PRO A 2 -21.75 -38.49 16.18
N ARG A 3 -21.92 -38.03 17.42
CA ARG A 3 -21.40 -36.76 17.92
C ARG A 3 -19.91 -36.92 18.27
N LEU A 4 -19.06 -36.07 17.71
CA LEU A 4 -17.68 -35.94 18.19
C LEU A 4 -17.71 -35.46 19.64
N PHE A 5 -17.09 -36.21 20.56
CA PHE A 5 -16.90 -35.78 21.94
C PHE A 5 -15.48 -36.12 22.39
N TYR A 6 -14.89 -35.25 23.21
CA TYR A 6 -13.58 -35.45 23.78
C TYR A 6 -13.72 -36.30 25.05
N ASP A 7 -13.28 -37.56 24.98
CA ASP A 7 -13.30 -38.48 26.12
C ASP A 7 -12.17 -38.14 27.09
N ARG A 8 -12.50 -37.37 28.14
CA ARG A 8 -11.56 -36.95 29.17
C ARG A 8 -10.96 -38.11 29.98
N SER A 9 -11.51 -39.32 29.87
CA SER A 9 -10.97 -40.52 30.53
C SER A 9 -9.84 -41.21 29.75
N LYS A 10 -9.59 -40.77 28.50
CA LYS A 10 -8.58 -41.35 27.61
C LYS A 10 -7.57 -40.28 27.19
N PRO A 11 -6.56 -39.98 28.02
CA PRO A 11 -5.51 -39.04 27.65
C PRO A 11 -4.80 -39.53 26.38
N PHE A 12 -4.58 -38.61 25.44
CA PHE A 12 -3.83 -38.87 24.23
C PHE A 12 -2.48 -38.17 24.32
N GLU A 13 -1.41 -38.95 24.33
CA GLU A 13 -0.04 -38.45 24.27
C GLU A 13 0.56 -38.78 22.91
N LYS A 14 1.09 -37.75 22.24
CA LYS A 14 1.81 -37.91 20.98
C LYS A 14 3.00 -36.97 20.97
N LYS A 15 4.18 -37.51 20.68
CA LYS A 15 5.34 -36.68 20.32
C LYS A 15 5.06 -36.05 18.96
N ILE A 16 4.93 -34.72 18.94
CA ILE A 16 4.79 -33.93 17.73
C ILE A 16 6.10 -33.16 17.48
N PRO A 17 6.48 -32.91 16.22
CA PRO A 17 7.53 -31.96 15.91
C PRO A 17 7.21 -30.59 16.52
N PHE A 18 8.16 -30.01 17.24
CA PHE A 18 8.04 -28.66 17.82
C PHE A 18 8.94 -27.71 17.03
N TYR A 19 8.33 -26.84 16.22
CA TYR A 19 9.02 -25.80 15.47
C TYR A 19 8.89 -24.49 16.25
N ASN A 20 9.99 -24.03 16.86
CA ASN A 20 10.04 -22.79 17.64
C ASN A 20 10.92 -21.70 17.01
N THR A 21 11.36 -21.93 15.77
CA THR A 21 12.12 -20.97 14.98
C THR A 21 11.30 -20.57 13.77
N TYR A 22 11.37 -19.29 13.44
CA TYR A 22 10.76 -18.72 12.24
C TYR A 22 11.86 -18.08 11.42
N VAL A 23 11.77 -18.22 10.10
CA VAL A 23 12.60 -17.48 9.15
C VAL A 23 11.77 -16.32 8.66
N ASP A 24 12.34 -15.13 8.67
CA ASP A 24 11.69 -13.94 8.16
C ASP A 24 11.50 -14.06 6.64
N THR A 25 10.30 -13.74 6.18
CA THR A 25 9.95 -13.67 4.76
C THR A 25 9.99 -12.24 4.23
N LEU A 26 10.04 -11.26 5.14
CA LEU A 26 10.08 -9.84 4.86
C LEU A 26 10.85 -9.11 5.97
N SER A 27 11.69 -8.16 5.58
CA SER A 27 12.37 -7.26 6.49
C SER A 27 12.20 -5.80 6.05
N VAL A 28 12.00 -4.92 7.01
CA VAL A 28 11.81 -3.48 6.79
C VAL A 28 12.73 -2.69 7.70
N GLU A 29 13.31 -1.61 7.18
CA GLU A 29 14.09 -0.69 7.99
C GLU A 29 13.17 0.11 8.93
N LYS A 30 13.54 0.23 10.20
CA LYS A 30 12.79 1.07 11.14
C LYS A 30 12.98 2.56 10.79
N PRO A 31 11.93 3.30 10.39
CA PRO A 31 12.05 4.74 10.13
C PRO A 31 12.24 5.52 11.44
N SER A 32 12.72 6.77 11.36
CA SER A 32 12.77 7.68 12.51
C SER A 32 11.38 8.16 12.95
N ALA A 33 10.46 8.28 11.98
CA ALA A 33 9.08 8.64 12.21
C ALA A 33 8.16 8.20 11.07
N TYR A 34 6.87 8.16 11.35
CA TYR A 34 5.81 8.13 10.36
C TYR A 34 5.12 9.49 10.26
N VAL A 35 4.64 9.84 9.07
CA VAL A 35 3.77 11.00 8.86
C VAL A 35 2.46 10.53 8.23
N ILE A 36 1.33 10.86 8.86
CA ILE A 36 -0.02 10.43 8.45
C ILE A 36 -0.91 11.66 8.27
N PRO A 37 -1.53 11.85 7.09
CA PRO A 37 -2.50 12.91 6.89
C PRO A 37 -3.71 12.80 7.82
N GLN A 38 -4.17 13.91 8.38
CA GLN A 38 -5.27 13.94 9.36
C GLN A 38 -6.61 13.40 8.81
N GLY A 39 -6.76 13.29 7.49
CA GLY A 39 -7.94 12.70 6.84
C GLY A 39 -8.13 11.22 7.13
N TRP A 40 -7.08 10.50 7.55
CA TRP A 40 -7.15 9.09 7.95
C TRP A 40 -7.53 8.91 9.42
N TRP A 41 -8.58 9.63 9.85
CA TRP A 41 -8.99 9.73 11.25
C TRP A 41 -9.26 8.35 11.89
N LYS A 42 -9.84 7.39 11.18
CA LYS A 42 -10.04 6.02 11.71
C LYS A 42 -8.74 5.33 12.14
N VAL A 43 -7.66 5.57 11.41
CA VAL A 43 -6.31 5.05 11.72
C VAL A 43 -5.73 5.82 12.90
N ILE A 44 -5.85 7.15 12.89
CA ILE A 44 -5.41 8.01 13.99
C ILE A 44 -6.09 7.63 15.32
N ASP A 45 -7.41 7.47 15.32
CA ASP A 45 -8.19 7.09 16.52
C ASP A 45 -7.73 5.73 17.08
N ARG A 46 -7.36 4.78 16.21
CA ARG A 46 -6.84 3.47 16.62
C ARG A 46 -5.44 3.57 17.21
N LEU A 47 -4.58 4.38 16.62
CA LEU A 47 -3.25 4.64 17.17
C LEU A 47 -3.38 5.29 18.56
N GLU A 48 -4.26 6.28 18.71
CA GLU A 48 -4.54 6.92 20.00
C GLU A 48 -5.09 5.93 21.04
N ALA A 49 -6.06 5.09 20.65
CA ALA A 49 -6.61 4.05 21.52
C ALA A 49 -5.57 3.02 21.98
N ASN A 50 -4.51 2.81 21.20
CA ASN A 50 -3.38 1.95 21.55
C ASN A 50 -2.23 2.71 22.26
N GLY A 51 -2.47 3.95 22.71
CA GLY A 51 -1.51 4.72 23.49
C GLY A 51 -0.32 5.24 22.69
N VAL A 52 -0.44 5.32 21.37
CA VAL A 52 0.61 5.90 20.51
C VAL A 52 0.71 7.40 20.76
N GLN A 53 1.92 7.86 21.04
CA GLN A 53 2.22 9.29 21.13
C GLN A 53 2.37 9.87 19.72
N MET A 54 1.53 10.85 19.40
CA MET A 54 1.51 11.49 18.09
C MET A 54 1.58 13.02 18.23
N GLN A 55 2.39 13.66 17.40
CA GLN A 55 2.52 15.12 17.36
C GLN A 55 1.78 15.68 16.15
N ARG A 56 0.76 16.51 16.37
CA ARG A 56 0.13 17.27 15.27
C ARG A 56 1.06 18.36 14.76
N LEU A 57 1.19 18.49 13.44
CA LEU A 57 1.91 19.56 12.78
C LEU A 57 1.19 20.89 13.01
N ARG A 58 1.90 21.88 13.56
CA ARG A 58 1.32 23.20 13.90
C ARG A 58 1.19 24.14 12.70
N LYS A 59 1.88 23.82 11.60
CA LYS A 59 1.90 24.56 10.33
C LYS A 59 2.12 23.61 9.18
N ASP A 60 1.76 24.04 7.97
CA ASP A 60 2.18 23.38 6.74
C ASP A 60 3.71 23.21 6.75
N SER A 61 4.16 22.02 6.38
CA SER A 61 5.57 21.64 6.44
C SER A 61 5.94 20.84 5.20
N ILE A 62 7.15 21.00 4.70
CA ILE A 62 7.72 20.13 3.67
C ILE A 62 8.70 19.21 4.37
N ILE A 63 8.54 17.91 4.20
CA ILE A 63 9.36 16.88 4.86
C ILE A 63 9.82 15.91 3.78
N GLU A 64 11.11 15.57 3.81
CA GLU A 64 11.63 14.47 3.00
C GLU A 64 11.14 13.15 3.59
N VAL A 65 10.50 12.34 2.77
CA VAL A 65 9.92 11.07 3.17
C VAL A 65 10.15 10.01 2.12
N GLU A 66 10.26 8.76 2.56
CA GLU A 66 10.02 7.61 1.73
C GLU A 66 8.51 7.32 1.66
N SER A 67 8.02 7.21 0.44
CA SER A 67 6.62 6.91 0.12
C SER A 67 6.51 5.52 -0.49
N TYR A 68 5.42 4.82 -0.17
CA TYR A 68 5.08 3.55 -0.77
C TYR A 68 4.02 3.72 -1.86
N LYS A 69 4.20 3.02 -2.97
CA LYS A 69 3.14 2.77 -3.95
C LYS A 69 2.79 1.30 -3.96
N ILE A 70 1.50 0.97 -3.86
CA ILE A 70 1.00 -0.39 -3.95
C ILE A 70 1.05 -0.84 -5.42
N GLU A 71 1.92 -1.78 -5.74
CA GLU A 71 2.07 -2.32 -7.09
C GLU A 71 1.07 -3.44 -7.36
N SER A 72 0.85 -4.29 -6.36
CA SER A 72 -0.14 -5.37 -6.42
C SER A 72 -0.55 -5.83 -5.04
N TYR A 73 -1.76 -6.37 -4.92
CA TYR A 73 -2.27 -7.05 -3.73
C TYR A 73 -3.40 -8.01 -4.15
N GLN A 74 -3.80 -8.90 -3.24
CA GLN A 74 -5.02 -9.71 -3.38
C GLN A 74 -5.98 -9.36 -2.25
N SER A 75 -7.24 -9.08 -2.57
CA SER A 75 -8.29 -8.87 -1.57
C SER A 75 -9.09 -10.16 -1.32
N GLY A 76 -9.47 -10.40 -0.07
CA GLY A 76 -10.29 -11.53 0.33
C GLY A 76 -11.66 -11.53 -0.35
N ALA A 77 -12.06 -12.65 -0.97
CA ALA A 77 -13.34 -12.77 -1.65
C ALA A 77 -14.56 -12.80 -0.71
N ARG A 78 -14.34 -13.08 0.58
CA ARG A 78 -15.37 -13.12 1.62
C ARG A 78 -14.97 -12.21 2.78
N PRO A 79 -15.94 -11.57 3.45
CA PRO A 79 -15.65 -10.79 4.63
C PRO A 79 -15.20 -11.69 5.78
N TYR A 80 -14.28 -11.19 6.58
CA TYR A 80 -13.83 -11.75 7.85
C TYR A 80 -13.83 -10.63 8.89
N GLU A 81 -14.55 -10.79 10.00
CA GLU A 81 -14.71 -9.73 11.02
C GLU A 81 -15.23 -8.39 10.44
N GLY A 82 -15.93 -8.42 9.30
CA GLY A 82 -16.41 -7.21 8.59
C GLY A 82 -15.39 -6.56 7.64
N HIS A 83 -14.24 -7.20 7.41
CA HIS A 83 -13.14 -6.72 6.57
C HIS A 83 -12.90 -7.63 5.36
N HIS A 84 -12.36 -7.07 4.28
CA HIS A 84 -11.86 -7.82 3.12
C HIS A 84 -10.33 -7.76 3.11
N ASN A 85 -9.70 -8.80 3.67
CA ASN A 85 -8.28 -8.72 3.97
C ASN A 85 -7.43 -8.61 2.69
N ASN A 86 -6.55 -7.61 2.66
CA ASN A 86 -5.54 -7.45 1.62
C ASN A 86 -4.29 -8.26 1.98
N ARG A 87 -3.75 -9.02 1.03
CA ARG A 87 -2.56 -9.89 1.20
C ARG A 87 -1.68 -9.88 -0.05
N ASP A 88 -0.55 -10.57 0.01
CA ASP A 88 0.42 -10.70 -1.09
C ASP A 88 0.85 -9.32 -1.64
N VAL A 89 1.01 -8.36 -0.73
CA VAL A 89 1.21 -6.95 -1.06
C VAL A 89 2.63 -6.75 -1.58
N LYS A 90 2.73 -6.16 -2.77
CA LYS A 90 4.00 -5.68 -3.34
C LYS A 90 3.96 -4.18 -3.41
N VAL A 91 5.09 -3.56 -3.03
CA VAL A 91 5.24 -2.11 -3.02
C VAL A 91 6.52 -1.69 -3.70
N SER A 92 6.50 -0.51 -4.29
CA SER A 92 7.70 0.24 -4.64
C SER A 92 7.92 1.38 -3.64
N LYS A 93 9.16 1.79 -3.44
CA LYS A 93 9.55 2.88 -2.53
C LYS A 93 10.14 4.03 -3.33
N THR A 94 9.84 5.27 -2.93
CA THR A 94 10.47 6.45 -3.53
C THR A 94 10.64 7.55 -2.49
N LYS A 95 11.83 8.14 -2.43
CA LYS A 95 12.12 9.33 -1.61
C LYS A 95 11.61 10.58 -2.32
N ILE A 96 10.81 11.37 -1.62
CA ILE A 96 10.20 12.60 -2.14
C ILE A 96 10.19 13.70 -1.09
N GLN A 97 10.22 14.95 -1.55
CA GLN A 97 9.88 16.12 -0.73
C GLN A 97 8.36 16.29 -0.74
N LYS A 98 7.69 15.95 0.37
CA LYS A 98 6.22 15.97 0.46
C LYS A 98 5.76 17.15 1.30
N LYS A 99 4.84 17.95 0.75
CA LYS A 99 4.11 18.96 1.52
C LYS A 99 3.01 18.29 2.35
N PHE A 100 3.08 18.51 3.66
CA PHE A 100 2.09 18.15 4.66
C PHE A 100 1.36 19.40 5.17
N ARG A 101 0.12 19.22 5.59
CA ARG A 101 -0.74 20.31 6.06
C ARG A 101 -0.65 20.46 7.58
N LYS A 102 -0.93 21.66 8.07
CA LYS A 102 -1.28 21.86 9.48
C LYS A 102 -2.36 20.84 9.89
N GLY A 103 -2.13 20.16 11.01
CA GLY A 103 -3.01 19.16 11.58
C GLY A 103 -2.65 17.71 11.24
N ASP A 104 -1.84 17.47 10.20
CA ASP A 104 -1.29 16.13 9.94
C ASP A 104 -0.41 15.66 11.10
N TYR A 105 -0.20 14.35 11.23
CA TYR A 105 0.45 13.76 12.39
C TYR A 105 1.87 13.31 12.06
N TYR A 106 2.83 13.78 12.85
CA TYR A 106 4.19 13.27 12.91
C TYR A 106 4.32 12.34 14.12
N ILE A 107 4.72 11.09 13.89
CA ILE A 107 4.72 10.02 14.88
C ILE A 107 6.13 9.47 14.97
N SER A 108 6.90 9.93 15.95
CA SER A 108 8.27 9.43 16.15
C SER A 108 8.25 7.94 16.52
N THR A 109 9.18 7.15 15.98
CA THR A 109 9.36 5.76 16.40
C THR A 109 10.17 5.63 17.70
N ASN A 110 10.67 6.74 18.27
CA ASN A 110 11.33 6.76 19.56
C ASN A 110 10.31 6.76 20.72
N GLN A 111 9.51 5.69 20.79
CA GLN A 111 8.49 5.51 21.82
C GLN A 111 8.24 4.02 22.11
N LYS A 112 7.60 3.72 23.24
CA LYS A 112 7.31 2.33 23.65
C LYS A 112 6.45 1.55 22.64
N ALA A 113 5.57 2.25 21.94
CA ALA A 113 4.67 1.67 20.94
C ALA A 113 5.35 1.34 19.59
N VAL A 114 6.68 1.47 19.46
CA VAL A 114 7.39 1.30 18.18
C VAL A 114 7.12 -0.04 17.49
N ARG A 115 7.09 -1.14 18.24
CA ARG A 115 6.79 -2.45 17.65
C ARG A 115 5.39 -2.45 17.06
N PHE A 116 4.40 -1.98 17.80
CA PHE A 116 3.04 -1.86 17.30
C PHE A 116 2.95 -1.00 16.04
N LEU A 117 3.66 0.15 16.00
CA LEU A 117 3.69 1.02 14.81
C LEU A 117 4.24 0.30 13.57
N LEU A 118 5.35 -0.44 13.70
CA LEU A 118 5.93 -1.19 12.58
C LEU A 118 4.95 -2.24 12.04
N GLU A 119 4.28 -2.98 12.92
CA GLU A 119 3.34 -4.03 12.53
C GLU A 119 2.09 -3.46 11.83
N VAL A 120 1.53 -2.36 12.35
CA VAL A 120 0.25 -1.84 11.85
C VAL A 120 0.38 -0.85 10.69
N LEU A 121 1.53 -0.18 10.54
CA LEU A 121 1.71 0.88 9.54
C LEU A 121 2.47 0.44 8.28
N GLU A 122 3.24 -0.64 8.32
CA GLU A 122 3.91 -1.15 7.12
C GLU A 122 2.91 -1.94 6.26
N PRO A 123 2.66 -1.57 4.99
CA PRO A 123 1.56 -2.12 4.20
C PRO A 123 1.68 -3.60 3.84
N GLN A 124 2.87 -4.18 4.03
CA GLN A 124 3.15 -5.59 3.79
C GLN A 124 3.05 -6.43 5.07
N GLY A 125 2.79 -5.82 6.24
CA GLY A 125 2.55 -6.53 7.49
C GLY A 125 1.23 -7.29 7.46
N GLU A 126 1.22 -8.51 8.01
CA GLU A 126 0.06 -9.40 8.00
C GLU A 126 -1.16 -8.81 8.74
N ASP A 127 -0.91 -8.10 9.84
CA ASP A 127 -1.92 -7.39 10.63
C ASP A 127 -1.88 -5.86 10.43
N SER A 128 -1.35 -5.42 9.29
CA SER A 128 -1.28 -4.01 8.97
C SER A 128 -2.68 -3.42 8.77
N TYR A 129 -2.83 -2.10 8.98
CA TYR A 129 -4.06 -1.40 8.63
C TYR A 129 -4.36 -1.48 7.12
N PHE A 130 -3.35 -1.70 6.28
CA PHE A 130 -3.57 -2.02 4.87
C PHE A 130 -4.18 -3.41 4.69
N ALA A 131 -3.66 -4.42 5.38
CA ALA A 131 -4.20 -5.77 5.37
C ALA A 131 -5.66 -5.78 5.86
N TRP A 132 -5.96 -5.03 6.91
CA TRP A 132 -7.32 -4.81 7.43
C TRP A 132 -8.10 -3.72 6.69
N ASN A 133 -7.72 -3.41 5.45
CA ASN A 133 -8.51 -2.65 4.48
C ASN A 133 -8.95 -1.23 4.91
N PHE A 134 -8.24 -0.62 5.88
CA PHE A 134 -8.49 0.75 6.34
C PHE A 134 -8.14 1.81 5.30
N PHE A 135 -7.37 1.43 4.28
CA PHE A 135 -6.84 2.32 3.25
C PHE A 135 -7.45 2.11 1.87
N ASP A 136 -8.43 1.19 1.70
CA ASP A 136 -9.04 0.85 0.41
C ASP A 136 -9.50 2.02 -0.48
N PRO A 137 -9.96 3.18 0.05
CA PRO A 137 -10.32 4.31 -0.80
C PRO A 137 -9.24 4.74 -1.80
N LEU A 138 -7.95 4.50 -1.52
CA LEU A 138 -6.81 4.81 -2.40
C LEU A 138 -6.63 3.81 -3.55
N LEU A 139 -7.20 2.60 -3.44
CA LEU A 139 -7.01 1.49 -4.39
C LEU A 139 -7.96 1.58 -5.59
N GLY A 140 -9.03 2.37 -5.45
CA GLY A 140 -9.96 2.64 -6.54
C GLY A 140 -9.54 3.87 -7.32
N GLN A 141 -9.14 3.68 -8.57
CA GLN A 141 -8.98 4.74 -9.56
C GLN A 141 -10.27 5.57 -9.66
N LYS A 142 -10.15 6.90 -9.55
CA LYS A 142 -11.25 7.86 -9.61
C LYS A 142 -11.44 8.43 -11.01
N GLU A 143 -10.35 8.68 -11.71
CA GLU A 143 -10.34 9.32 -13.03
C GLU A 143 -9.91 8.33 -14.11
N GLY A 144 -10.56 8.38 -15.27
CA GLY A 144 -10.23 7.55 -16.43
C GLY A 144 -10.16 8.37 -17.70
N PHE A 145 -10.13 7.69 -18.85
CA PHE A 145 -10.18 8.35 -20.15
C PHE A 145 -11.15 7.62 -21.08
N SER A 146 -11.68 8.35 -22.06
CA SER A 146 -12.41 7.78 -23.20
C SER A 146 -11.45 7.63 -24.36
N ASN A 147 -11.35 6.43 -24.95
CA ASN A 147 -10.38 6.12 -26.01
C ASN A 147 -10.41 7.16 -27.15
N TYR A 148 -11.59 7.45 -27.70
CA TYR A 148 -11.73 8.37 -28.84
C TYR A 148 -11.31 9.82 -28.53
N VAL A 149 -11.41 10.25 -27.27
CA VAL A 149 -10.97 11.60 -26.85
C VAL A 149 -9.48 11.62 -26.54
N PHE A 150 -8.95 10.51 -26.02
CA PHE A 150 -7.58 10.45 -25.54
C PHE A 150 -6.55 10.11 -26.63
N GLU A 151 -6.94 9.47 -27.74
CA GLU A 151 -6.03 9.07 -28.81
C GLU A 151 -5.17 10.22 -29.35
N GLU A 152 -5.78 11.35 -29.69
CA GLU A 152 -5.04 12.53 -30.18
C GLU A 152 -4.13 13.11 -29.08
N THR A 153 -4.61 13.14 -27.85
CA THR A 153 -3.86 13.62 -26.69
C THR A 153 -2.65 12.73 -26.41
N ALA A 154 -2.82 11.40 -26.46
CA ALA A 154 -1.76 10.42 -26.28
C ALA A 154 -0.71 10.53 -27.39
N ALA A 155 -1.14 10.70 -28.65
CA ALA A 155 -0.24 10.89 -29.77
C ALA A 155 0.61 12.16 -29.64
N ALA A 156 -0.01 13.27 -29.24
CA ALA A 156 0.70 14.52 -28.95
C ALA A 156 1.66 14.35 -27.76
N PHE A 157 1.21 13.72 -26.67
CA PHE A 157 2.03 13.49 -25.48
C PHE A 157 3.29 12.66 -25.79
N LEU A 158 3.16 11.60 -26.58
CA LEU A 158 4.29 10.76 -27.02
C LEU A 158 5.27 11.48 -27.95
N LYS A 159 4.80 12.49 -28.70
CA LYS A 159 5.67 13.32 -29.54
C LYS A 159 6.57 14.20 -28.68
N ASP A 160 6.02 14.72 -27.59
CA ASP A 160 6.74 15.60 -26.66
C ASP A 160 7.61 14.80 -25.66
N HIS A 161 7.35 13.50 -25.47
CA HIS A 161 8.04 12.60 -24.55
C HIS A 161 8.64 11.38 -25.27
N PRO A 162 9.74 11.56 -26.04
CA PRO A 162 10.34 10.48 -26.83
C PRO A 162 10.83 9.30 -25.98
N GLU A 163 11.22 9.53 -24.73
CA GLU A 163 11.59 8.48 -23.78
C GLU A 163 10.43 7.56 -23.41
N LEU A 164 9.21 8.10 -23.28
CA LEU A 164 8.02 7.29 -23.04
C LEU A 164 7.63 6.51 -24.30
N LYS A 165 7.77 7.13 -25.49
CA LYS A 165 7.56 6.46 -26.77
C LYS A 165 8.49 5.26 -26.93
N GLN A 166 9.77 5.39 -26.58
CA GLN A 166 10.71 4.26 -26.59
C GLN A 166 10.27 3.12 -25.66
N LYS A 167 9.83 3.44 -24.43
CA LYS A 167 9.31 2.43 -23.49
C LYS A 167 8.05 1.73 -24.03
N LEU A 168 7.16 2.47 -24.68
CA LEU A 168 5.95 1.91 -25.30
C LEU A 168 6.32 0.91 -26.41
N GLU A 169 7.21 1.31 -27.33
CA GLU A 169 7.64 0.45 -28.44
C GLU A 169 8.43 -0.79 -27.94
N GLU A 170 9.28 -0.62 -26.93
CA GLU A 170 9.98 -1.76 -26.30
C GLU A 170 8.99 -2.76 -25.70
N ARG A 171 7.95 -2.28 -25.03
CA ARG A 171 6.90 -3.15 -24.48
C ARG A 171 6.10 -3.84 -25.57
N LYS A 172 5.76 -3.14 -26.67
CA LYS A 172 5.10 -3.75 -27.85
C LYS A 172 5.96 -4.84 -28.47
N ARG A 173 7.28 -4.73 -28.43
CA ARG A 173 8.20 -5.75 -28.95
C ARG A 173 8.29 -6.98 -28.04
N THR A 174 8.20 -6.79 -26.73
CA THR A 174 8.43 -7.85 -25.72
C THR A 174 7.15 -8.53 -25.22
N ASP A 175 5.98 -7.92 -25.44
CA ASP A 175 4.68 -8.42 -24.99
C ASP A 175 3.67 -8.42 -26.16
N GLU A 176 3.46 -9.60 -26.75
CA GLU A 176 2.57 -9.78 -27.92
C GLU A 176 1.09 -9.47 -27.58
N ALA A 177 0.64 -9.81 -26.37
CA ALA A 177 -0.72 -9.54 -25.94
C ALA A 177 -0.97 -8.02 -25.82
N PHE A 178 0.00 -7.30 -25.27
CA PHE A 178 -0.01 -5.84 -25.21
C PHE A 178 0.04 -5.21 -26.61
N ALA A 179 0.90 -5.72 -27.50
CA ALA A 179 1.04 -5.21 -28.88
C ALA A 179 -0.26 -5.31 -29.69
N LYS A 180 -1.09 -6.32 -29.40
CA LYS A 180 -2.40 -6.53 -30.05
C LYS A 180 -3.56 -5.74 -29.42
N SER A 181 -3.33 -5.06 -28.29
CA SER A 181 -4.38 -4.33 -27.58
C SER A 181 -4.16 -2.81 -27.64
N ALA A 182 -4.94 -2.14 -28.51
CA ALA A 182 -4.92 -0.67 -28.61
C ALA A 182 -5.30 0.00 -27.27
N SER A 183 -6.29 -0.54 -26.57
CA SER A 183 -6.70 -0.04 -25.25
C SER A 183 -5.59 -0.16 -24.22
N ALA A 184 -4.82 -1.26 -24.21
CA ALA A 184 -3.71 -1.41 -23.28
C ALA A 184 -2.57 -0.43 -23.59
N GLN A 185 -2.31 -0.16 -24.88
CA GLN A 185 -1.31 0.83 -25.30
C GLN A 185 -1.73 2.25 -24.89
N LEU A 186 -3.00 2.62 -25.06
CA LEU A 186 -3.52 3.91 -24.59
C LEU A 186 -3.46 4.03 -23.06
N ASP A 187 -3.85 2.98 -22.33
CA ASP A 187 -3.77 2.96 -20.87
C ASP A 187 -2.32 3.08 -20.38
N PHE A 188 -1.36 2.47 -21.09
CA PHE A 188 0.06 2.66 -20.81
C PHE A 188 0.49 4.12 -20.94
N VAL A 189 0.10 4.81 -22.01
CA VAL A 189 0.41 6.24 -22.17
C VAL A 189 -0.25 7.05 -21.08
N PHE A 190 -1.54 6.80 -20.81
CA PHE A 190 -2.30 7.49 -19.77
C PHE A 190 -1.61 7.38 -18.41
N ARG A 191 -1.31 6.16 -17.94
CA ARG A 191 -0.66 5.89 -16.64
C ARG A 191 0.74 6.48 -16.49
N ASN A 192 1.41 6.77 -17.60
CA ASN A 192 2.73 7.40 -17.62
C ASN A 192 2.70 8.88 -18.01
N SER A 193 1.50 9.48 -18.09
CA SER A 193 1.31 10.88 -18.42
C SER A 193 0.92 11.71 -17.20
N THR A 194 0.88 13.03 -17.37
CA THR A 194 0.40 13.98 -16.36
C THR A 194 -1.10 13.88 -16.10
N TYR A 195 -1.86 13.17 -16.94
CA TYR A 195 -3.31 13.01 -16.82
C TYR A 195 -3.71 11.92 -15.82
N TYR A 196 -2.81 10.99 -15.52
CA TYR A 196 -3.07 9.96 -14.52
C TYR A 196 -3.00 10.54 -13.11
N GLU A 197 -3.95 10.18 -12.27
CA GLU A 197 -3.98 10.68 -10.91
C GLU A 197 -2.76 10.17 -10.10
N PRO A 198 -1.99 11.06 -9.46
CA PRO A 198 -0.82 10.65 -8.69
C PRO A 198 -1.18 9.95 -7.38
N SER A 199 -2.44 10.05 -6.93
CA SER A 199 -2.96 9.48 -5.69
C SER A 199 -3.31 7.99 -5.77
N HIS A 200 -3.61 7.47 -6.96
CA HIS A 200 -4.04 6.08 -7.09
C HIS A 200 -2.89 5.13 -6.69
N ASN A 201 -3.20 4.22 -5.78
CA ASN A 201 -2.26 3.29 -5.15
C ASN A 201 -1.14 3.94 -4.32
N LEU A 202 -1.21 5.23 -4.04
CA LEU A 202 -0.25 5.88 -3.14
C LEU A 202 -0.64 5.60 -1.68
N TYR A 203 0.19 4.87 -0.97
CA TYR A 203 -0.04 4.58 0.44
C TYR A 203 0.16 5.84 1.29
N PRO A 204 -0.77 6.19 2.20
CA PRO A 204 -0.81 7.51 2.82
C PRO A 204 -0.01 7.60 4.11
N VAL A 205 0.70 6.54 4.50
CA VAL A 205 1.61 6.55 5.64
C VAL A 205 3.03 6.71 5.11
N TYR A 206 3.62 7.87 5.37
CA TYR A 206 4.94 8.23 4.88
C TYR A 206 6.00 7.95 5.93
N ARG A 207 7.19 7.53 5.50
CA ARG A 207 8.31 7.14 6.38
C ARG A 207 9.40 8.21 6.33
N VAL A 208 9.78 8.76 7.48
CA VAL A 208 10.99 9.58 7.59
C VAL A 208 12.14 8.62 7.88
N ILE A 209 13.06 8.47 6.92
CA ILE A 209 14.22 7.58 7.07
C ILE A 209 15.35 8.32 7.79
N ASN A 210 16.28 7.57 8.39
CA ASN A 210 17.49 8.13 9.00
C ASN A 210 18.53 8.55 7.97
#